data_AF-A0A975NWY4-F1
#
_entry.id   AF-A0A975NWY4-F1
#
_cell.length_a   1.000
_cell.length_b   1.000
_cell.length_c   1.000
_cell.angle_alpha   90.00
_cell.angle_beta   90.00
_cell.angle_gamma   90.00
#
_symmetry.space_group_name_H-M   'P 1'
#
loop_
_entity.id
_entity.type
_entity.pdbx_description
1 polymer ?
#
loop_
_entity_poly.entity_id
_entity_poly.type
_entity_poly.pdbx_seq_one_letter_code
_entity_poly.pdbx_strand_id
1 'polypeptide(L)'
;MHWVTRVVWGLAGLVALAAAPASAGGSLGLDEVLKAVATAPKLVAEIQAELGKNNLKPGDVVCGGARHGNHWKYLGGGRAAPYECEIGKRMLEIEADRTYFDARGKSLGDLEKADPQRAKTFREDNFRWSWTP
;
A
#
# COMPACT_ATOMS: atom_id res chain seq x y z
N MET A 1 58.56 -14.49 -34.66
CA MET A 1 57.85 -15.24 -33.60
C MET A 1 56.96 -14.23 -32.87
N HIS A 2 55.68 -14.07 -33.22
CA HIS A 2 54.52 -14.77 -32.62
C HIS A 2 54.78 -15.04 -31.12
N TRP A 3 53.99 -14.58 -30.15
CA TRP A 3 52.60 -14.96 -29.89
C TRP A 3 51.89 -13.86 -29.07
N VAL A 4 50.66 -13.51 -29.49
CA VAL A 4 49.71 -12.69 -28.74
C VAL A 4 48.79 -13.65 -27.99
N THR A 5 48.90 -13.73 -26.67
CA THR A 5 47.95 -14.48 -25.83
C THR A 5 46.78 -13.57 -25.45
N ARG A 6 45.68 -13.69 -26.19
CA ARG A 6 44.38 -13.13 -25.81
C ARG A 6 43.83 -13.95 -24.64
N VAL A 7 43.80 -13.34 -23.46
CA VAL A 7 43.09 -13.86 -22.29
C VAL A 7 41.66 -13.33 -22.38
N VAL A 8 40.76 -14.14 -22.95
CA VAL A 8 39.31 -13.91 -22.89
C VAL A 8 38.81 -14.61 -21.63
N TRP A 9 38.49 -13.86 -20.58
CA TRP A 9 37.82 -14.39 -19.40
C TRP A 9 36.41 -13.80 -19.35
N GLY A 10 35.43 -14.70 -19.44
CA GLY A 10 34.01 -14.40 -19.61
C GLY A 10 33.41 -13.65 -18.42
N LEU A 11 32.58 -12.66 -18.73
CA LEU A 11 31.70 -12.01 -17.78
C LEU A 11 30.55 -12.96 -17.44
N ALA A 12 30.63 -13.63 -16.30
CA ALA A 12 29.48 -14.28 -15.68
C ALA A 12 28.58 -13.19 -15.07
N GLY A 13 27.54 -12.79 -15.80
CA GLY A 13 26.51 -11.89 -15.29
C GLY A 13 25.58 -12.63 -14.33
N LEU A 14 25.72 -12.39 -13.03
CA LEU A 14 24.68 -12.73 -12.06
C LEU A 14 23.50 -11.77 -12.26
N VAL A 15 22.42 -12.25 -12.87
CA VAL A 15 21.12 -11.55 -12.83
C VAL A 15 20.51 -11.82 -11.45
N ALA A 16 20.72 -10.88 -10.52
CA ALA A 16 19.99 -10.87 -9.27
C ALA A 16 18.54 -10.45 -9.57
N LEU A 17 17.62 -11.41 -9.66
CA LEU A 17 16.18 -11.12 -9.61
C LEU A 17 15.88 -10.58 -8.22
N ALA A 18 15.81 -9.25 -8.09
CA ALA A 18 15.23 -8.59 -6.93
C ALA A 18 13.73 -8.90 -6.93
N ALA A 19 13.35 -10.02 -6.30
CA ALA A 19 11.96 -10.25 -5.96
C ALA A 19 11.57 -9.19 -4.92
N ALA A 20 10.85 -8.15 -5.35
CA ALA A 20 10.19 -7.26 -4.41
C ALA A 20 9.32 -8.13 -3.49
N PRO A 21 9.34 -7.92 -2.16
CA PRO A 21 8.49 -8.67 -1.27
C PRO A 21 7.05 -8.43 -1.70
N ALA A 22 6.40 -9.47 -2.20
CA ALA A 22 4.97 -9.46 -2.45
C ALA A 22 4.30 -9.33 -1.08
N SER A 23 3.99 -8.09 -0.68
CA SER A 23 3.14 -7.88 0.48
C SER A 23 1.83 -8.59 0.18
N ALA A 24 1.37 -9.45 1.09
CA ALA A 24 0.09 -10.13 0.92
C ALA A 24 -1.00 -9.04 1.00
N GLY A 25 -1.40 -8.51 -0.15
CA GLY A 25 -2.51 -7.58 -0.25
C GLY A 25 -3.83 -8.27 0.08
N GLY A 26 -4.87 -7.48 0.31
CA GLY A 26 -6.23 -7.98 0.41
C GLY A 26 -7.21 -6.97 -0.17
N SER A 27 -8.27 -7.48 -0.81
CA SER A 27 -9.34 -6.63 -1.32
C SER A 27 -10.12 -5.96 -0.19
N LEU A 28 -10.59 -4.74 -0.44
CA LEU A 28 -11.50 -3.95 0.39
C LEU A 28 -12.40 -3.08 -0.50
N GLY A 29 -13.53 -2.62 0.03
CA GLY A 29 -14.41 -1.69 -0.69
C GLY A 29 -13.84 -0.27 -0.74
N LEU A 30 -14.20 0.51 -1.77
CA LEU A 30 -13.84 1.93 -1.82
C LEU A 30 -14.43 2.72 -0.64
N ASP A 31 -15.54 2.28 -0.05
CA ASP A 31 -16.10 2.92 1.15
C ASP A 31 -15.17 2.80 2.38
N GLU A 32 -14.42 1.71 2.50
CA GLU A 32 -13.40 1.54 3.53
C GLU A 32 -12.22 2.50 3.30
N VAL A 33 -11.78 2.63 2.04
CA VAL A 33 -10.73 3.59 1.66
C VAL A 33 -11.19 5.03 1.92
N LEU A 34 -12.42 5.40 1.55
CA LEU A 34 -12.99 6.72 1.80
C LEU A 34 -13.06 7.07 3.30
N LYS A 35 -13.33 6.07 4.17
CA LYS A 35 -13.26 6.25 5.62
C LYS A 35 -11.82 6.48 6.09
N ALA A 36 -10.85 5.73 5.55
CA ALA A 36 -9.44 5.88 5.89
C ALA A 36 -8.89 7.26 5.51
N VAL A 37 -9.22 7.75 4.30
CA VAL A 37 -8.72 9.03 3.77
C VAL A 37 -9.61 10.23 4.11
N ALA A 38 -10.57 10.08 5.03
CA ALA A 38 -11.56 11.13 5.34
C ALA A 38 -10.93 12.46 5.80
N THR A 39 -9.69 12.42 6.32
CA THR A 39 -8.93 13.61 6.73
C THR A 39 -8.20 14.30 5.57
N ALA A 40 -8.23 13.74 4.36
CA ALA A 40 -7.67 14.29 3.13
C ALA A 40 -8.80 14.72 2.16
N PRO A 41 -9.46 15.87 2.39
CA PRO A 41 -10.65 16.27 1.64
C PRO A 41 -10.40 16.45 0.14
N LYS A 42 -9.19 16.85 -0.26
CA LYS A 42 -8.80 16.96 -1.67
C LYS A 42 -8.82 15.60 -2.37
N LEU A 43 -8.22 14.58 -1.74
CA LEU A 43 -8.21 13.21 -2.25
C LEU A 43 -9.65 12.66 -2.35
N VAL A 44 -10.46 12.87 -1.30
CA VAL A 44 -11.89 12.48 -1.32
C VAL A 44 -12.63 13.12 -2.50
N ALA A 45 -12.42 14.43 -2.73
CA ALA A 45 -13.06 15.12 -3.84
C ALA A 45 -12.61 14.60 -5.22
N GLU A 46 -11.33 14.28 -5.39
CA GLU A 46 -10.81 13.68 -6.63
C GLU A 46 -11.42 12.30 -6.90
N ILE A 47 -11.52 11.45 -5.87
CA ILE A 47 -12.17 10.13 -5.98
C ILE A 47 -13.64 10.29 -6.41
N GLN A 48 -14.38 11.18 -5.75
CA GLN A 48 -15.80 11.42 -6.06
C GLN A 48 -15.99 11.98 -7.48
N ALA A 49 -15.10 12.86 -7.92
CA ALA A 49 -15.13 13.38 -9.29
C ALA A 49 -14.88 12.27 -10.32
N GLU A 50 -13.93 11.36 -10.05
CA GLU A 50 -13.63 10.26 -10.96
C GLU A 50 -14.76 9.21 -11.01
N LEU A 51 -15.40 8.91 -9.88
CA LEU A 51 -16.63 8.12 -9.83
C LEU A 51 -17.73 8.75 -10.70
N GLY A 52 -17.94 10.07 -10.56
CA GLY A 52 -18.95 10.81 -11.31
C GLY A 52 -18.72 10.79 -12.82
N LYS A 53 -17.47 10.94 -13.28
CA LYS A 53 -17.13 10.85 -14.72
C LYS A 53 -17.44 9.49 -15.33
N ASN A 54 -17.33 8.42 -14.54
CA ASN A 54 -17.50 7.05 -14.98
C ASN A 54 -18.89 6.48 -14.62
N ASN A 55 -19.78 7.30 -14.04
CA ASN A 55 -21.10 6.88 -13.55
C ASN A 55 -21.04 5.66 -12.61
N LEU A 56 -20.00 5.62 -11.76
CA LEU A 56 -19.78 4.57 -10.78
C LEU A 56 -20.25 5.00 -9.39
N LYS A 57 -20.68 4.04 -8.58
CA LYS A 57 -20.91 4.22 -7.15
C LYS A 57 -19.73 3.66 -6.36
N PRO A 58 -19.51 4.08 -5.10
CA PRO A 58 -18.43 3.52 -4.28
C PRO A 58 -18.47 1.99 -4.14
N GLY A 59 -19.66 1.39 -4.10
CA GLY A 59 -19.82 -0.06 -4.02
C GLY A 59 -19.45 -0.83 -5.30
N ASP A 60 -19.28 -0.13 -6.43
CA ASP A 60 -18.89 -0.73 -7.71
C ASP A 60 -17.36 -0.85 -7.83
N VAL A 61 -16.61 -0.24 -6.91
CA VAL A 61 -15.13 -0.20 -6.94
C VAL A 61 -14.56 -1.10 -5.85
N VAL A 62 -13.73 -2.05 -6.29
CA VAL A 62 -12.91 -2.88 -5.41
C VAL A 62 -11.50 -2.31 -5.40
N CYS A 63 -10.98 -2.08 -4.20
CA CYS A 63 -9.60 -1.68 -3.99
C CYS A 63 -8.78 -2.84 -3.43
N GLY A 64 -7.45 -2.72 -3.49
CA GLY A 64 -6.47 -3.48 -2.74
C GLY A 64 -5.90 -2.64 -1.59
N GLY A 65 -5.43 -3.33 -0.55
CA GLY A 65 -4.70 -2.71 0.56
C GLY A 65 -3.71 -3.69 1.20
N ALA A 66 -2.68 -3.18 1.86
CA ALA A 66 -1.73 -3.99 2.60
C ALA A 66 -2.42 -4.68 3.80
N ARG A 67 -2.34 -6.01 3.86
CA ARG A 67 -2.98 -6.80 4.93
C ARG A 67 -2.06 -6.89 6.15
N HIS A 68 -2.61 -6.61 7.32
CA HIS A 68 -1.95 -6.96 8.57
C HIS A 68 -1.89 -8.49 8.72
N GLY A 69 -0.69 -9.03 8.85
CA GLY A 69 -0.48 -10.47 9.01
C GLY A 69 -1.04 -11.02 10.32
N ASN A 70 -1.12 -12.35 10.42
CA ASN A 70 -1.69 -13.05 11.60
C ASN A 70 -0.93 -12.78 12.92
N HIS A 71 0.29 -12.25 12.84
CA HIS A 71 1.05 -11.85 14.03
C HIS A 71 0.45 -10.62 14.73
N TRP A 72 -0.38 -9.83 14.05
CA TRP A 72 -1.15 -8.75 14.67
C TRP A 72 -2.36 -9.32 15.39
N LYS A 73 -2.29 -9.40 16.72
CA LYS A 73 -3.29 -10.09 17.55
C LYS A 73 -4.72 -9.56 17.35
N TYR A 74 -4.87 -8.25 17.16
CA TYR A 74 -6.18 -7.60 17.05
C TYR A 74 -6.44 -6.95 15.69
N LEU A 75 -5.40 -6.76 14.88
CA LEU A 75 -5.50 -6.14 13.57
C LEU A 75 -5.37 -7.15 12.43
N GLY A 76 -5.10 -8.43 12.74
CA GLY A 76 -4.90 -9.48 11.75
C GLY A 76 -6.05 -9.54 10.74
N GLY A 77 -5.69 -9.49 9.45
CA GLY A 77 -6.66 -9.43 8.36
C GLY A 77 -7.16 -8.04 8.00
N GLY A 78 -7.00 -7.02 8.85
CA GLY A 78 -7.33 -5.63 8.49
C GLY A 78 -6.44 -5.11 7.37
N ARG A 79 -6.98 -4.21 6.54
CA ARG A 79 -6.25 -3.55 5.45
C ARG A 79 -5.84 -2.15 5.87
N ALA A 80 -4.76 -1.67 5.28
CA ALA A 80 -4.21 -0.35 5.46
C ALA A 80 -3.43 0.07 4.21
N ALA A 81 -3.03 1.34 4.12
CA ALA A 81 -2.24 1.86 3.01
C ALA A 81 -0.90 1.09 2.85
N PRO A 82 -0.36 0.89 1.65
CA PRO A 82 -0.82 1.44 0.38
C PRO A 82 -2.17 0.88 -0.06
N TYR A 83 -3.03 1.76 -0.58
CA TYR A 83 -4.28 1.41 -1.22
C TYR A 83 -4.16 1.55 -2.73
N GLU A 84 -4.85 0.67 -3.44
CA GLU A 84 -4.84 0.59 -4.89
C GLU A 84 -6.28 0.43 -5.37
N CYS A 85 -6.82 1.42 -6.09
CA CYS A 85 -8.21 1.40 -6.54
C CYS A 85 -8.30 1.62 -8.05
N GLU A 86 -8.91 0.67 -8.76
CA GLU A 86 -9.26 0.86 -10.17
C GLU A 86 -10.62 1.57 -10.25
N ILE A 87 -10.61 2.84 -10.67
CA ILE A 87 -11.83 3.66 -10.77
C ILE A 87 -12.04 4.01 -12.25
N GLY A 88 -12.97 3.30 -12.88
CA GLY A 88 -13.24 3.46 -14.30
C GLY A 88 -12.06 2.97 -15.14
N LYS A 89 -11.31 3.89 -15.74
CA LYS A 89 -10.12 3.61 -16.56
C LYS A 89 -8.84 4.14 -15.94
N ARG A 90 -8.83 4.43 -14.64
CA ARG A 90 -7.68 5.02 -13.98
C ARG A 90 -7.39 4.25 -12.71
N MET A 91 -6.11 4.06 -12.44
CA MET A 91 -5.64 3.47 -11.21
C MET A 91 -5.26 4.59 -10.25
N LEU A 92 -5.74 4.48 -9.02
CA LEU A 92 -5.41 5.36 -7.91
C LEU A 92 -4.55 4.59 -6.91
N GLU A 93 -3.34 5.09 -6.67
CA GLU A 93 -2.44 4.59 -5.63
C GLU A 93 -2.40 5.61 -4.49
N ILE A 94 -2.57 5.16 -3.25
CA ILE A 94 -2.57 6.01 -2.05
C ILE A 94 -1.62 5.40 -1.03
N GLU A 95 -0.56 6.12 -0.69
CA GLU A 95 0.28 5.85 0.46
C GLU A 95 -0.12 6.70 1.66
N ALA A 96 0.20 6.23 2.87
CA ALA A 96 0.00 6.96 4.10
C ALA A 96 1.08 6.62 5.12
N ASP A 97 1.33 7.54 6.04
CA ASP A 97 2.04 7.23 7.26
C ASP A 97 1.07 6.54 8.22
N ARG A 98 1.60 5.66 9.08
CA ARG A 98 0.77 4.85 9.97
C ARG A 98 1.31 4.88 11.38
N THR A 99 0.45 5.23 12.33
CA THR A 99 0.75 5.16 13.77
C THR A 99 -0.21 4.17 14.44
N TYR A 100 0.33 3.27 15.25
CA TYR A 100 -0.44 2.27 16.00
C TYR A 100 -0.69 2.72 17.43
N PHE A 101 -1.81 2.26 18.01
CA PHE A 101 -2.22 2.60 19.37
C PHE A 101 -2.69 1.37 20.14
N ASP A 102 -2.41 1.34 21.44
CA ASP A 102 -2.93 0.31 22.35
C ASP A 102 -4.38 0.58 22.78
N ALA A 103 -4.95 -0.32 23.59
CA ALA A 103 -6.32 -0.23 24.08
C ALA A 103 -6.64 1.06 24.87
N ARG A 104 -5.62 1.75 25.38
CA ARG A 104 -5.76 3.02 26.13
C ARG A 104 -5.49 4.24 25.24
N GLY A 105 -5.31 4.04 23.94
CA GLY A 105 -4.95 5.10 23.01
C GLY A 105 -3.50 5.57 23.12
N LYS A 106 -2.62 4.83 23.83
CA LYS A 106 -1.19 5.17 23.88
C LYS A 106 -0.55 4.81 22.54
N SER A 107 0.17 5.75 21.94
CA SER A 107 0.96 5.48 20.73
C SER A 107 2.01 4.40 20.98
N LEU A 108 2.08 3.46 20.04
CA LEU A 108 3.07 2.39 19.96
C LEU A 108 4.11 2.68 18.87
N GLY A 109 3.98 3.81 18.15
CA GLY A 109 4.83 4.17 17.04
C GLY A 109 4.32 3.65 15.70
N ASP A 110 5.22 3.66 14.72
CA ASP A 110 5.00 3.22 13.35
C ASP A 110 5.06 1.69 13.20
N LEU A 111 4.98 1.20 11.96
CA LEU A 111 5.02 -0.23 11.65
C LEU A 111 6.28 -0.94 12.17
N GLU A 112 7.43 -0.26 12.23
CA GLU A 112 8.69 -0.85 12.65
C GLU A 112 8.81 -0.94 14.17
N LYS A 113 8.15 -0.03 14.90
CA LYS A 113 8.25 0.08 16.36
C LYS A 113 7.08 -0.56 17.11
N ALA A 114 5.92 -0.63 16.48
CA ALA A 114 4.70 -1.05 17.16
C ALA A 114 4.72 -2.54 17.52
N ASP A 115 4.37 -2.83 18.77
CA ASP A 115 4.17 -4.20 19.25
C ASP A 115 2.85 -4.79 18.70
N PRO A 116 2.89 -5.81 17.82
CA PRO A 116 1.69 -6.40 17.21
C PRO A 116 0.75 -7.08 18.21
N GLN A 117 1.23 -7.41 19.41
CA GLN A 117 0.43 -8.00 20.49
C GLN A 117 -0.37 -6.96 21.28
N ARG A 118 0.02 -5.69 21.18
CA ARG A 118 -0.61 -4.57 21.91
C ARG A 118 -1.42 -3.65 21.03
N ALA A 119 -1.06 -3.52 19.75
CA ALA A 119 -1.76 -2.65 18.83
C ALA A 119 -3.21 -3.10 18.62
N LYS A 120 -4.14 -2.19 18.94
CA LYS A 120 -5.59 -2.39 18.87
C LYS A 120 -6.23 -1.62 17.73
N THR A 121 -5.63 -0.49 17.38
CA THR A 121 -6.06 0.38 16.31
C THR A 121 -4.82 1.04 15.68
N PHE A 122 -5.02 1.67 14.54
CA PHE A 122 -4.03 2.51 13.89
C PHE A 122 -4.73 3.75 13.32
N ARG A 123 -3.94 4.78 13.06
CA ARG A 123 -4.35 5.96 12.33
C ARG A 123 -3.43 6.15 11.13
N GLU A 124 -4.03 6.58 10.04
CA GLU A 124 -3.33 6.96 8.82
C GLU A 124 -3.42 8.47 8.61
N ASP A 125 -2.31 9.06 8.21
CA ASP A 125 -2.18 10.46 7.86
C ASP A 125 -1.06 10.68 6.84
N ASN A 126 -0.78 11.95 6.53
CA ASN A 126 0.20 12.36 5.51
C ASN A 126 0.00 11.66 4.16
N PHE A 127 -1.26 11.50 3.74
CA PHE A 127 -1.61 10.79 2.51
C PHE A 127 -0.89 11.38 1.29
N ARG A 128 -0.31 10.49 0.49
CA ARG A 128 0.32 10.79 -0.80
C ARG A 128 -0.36 9.93 -1.83
N TRP A 129 -0.74 10.49 -2.96
CA TRP A 129 -1.46 9.72 -3.96
C TRP A 129 -1.07 10.10 -5.38
N SER A 130 -1.21 9.13 -6.27
CA SER A 130 -0.98 9.29 -7.69
C SER A 130 -2.14 8.67 -8.48
N TRP A 131 -2.37 9.20 -9.67
CA TRP A 131 -3.33 8.64 -10.60
C TRP A 131 -2.62 8.27 -11.89
N THR A 132 -2.81 7.04 -12.35
CA THR A 132 -2.30 6.56 -13.64
C THR A 132 -3.46 6.24 -14.58
N PRO A 133 -3.25 6.40 -15.91
CA PRO A 133 -4.22 5.94 -16.92
C PRO A 133 -4.34 4.41 -16.98
#